data_AF-A0A925S609-F1
#
_entry.id   AF-A0A925S609-F1
#
_cell.length_a   1.000
_cell.length_b   1.000
_cell.length_c   1.000
_cell.angle_alpha   90.00
_cell.angle_beta   90.00
_cell.angle_gamma   90.00
#
_symmetry.space_group_name_H-M   'P 1'
#
loop_
_entity.id
_entity.type
_entity.pdbx_description
1 polymer ?
#
loop_
_entity_poly.entity_id
_entity_poly.type
_entity_poly.pdbx_seq_one_letter_code
_entity_poly.pdbx_strand_id
1 'polypeptide(L)'
;MSSLAVLEILDRDGSVRHSVAVREWPLRVGRALDNDLVLDDAHTAAHHFSVAPDEQGQLQLTVGDSLNGVQFDAHRLAAGARAPVGDSAAL
;
A
#
# COMPACT_ATOMS: atom_id res chain seq x y z
N MET A 1 -21.01 -9.91 -1.65
CA MET A 1 -19.59 -10.01 -2.06
C MET A 1 -18.75 -9.78 -0.82
N SER A 2 -17.87 -10.71 -0.45
CA SER A 2 -16.97 -10.61 0.70
C SER A 2 -15.74 -9.76 0.37
N SER A 3 -15.19 -9.04 1.35
CA SER A 3 -13.91 -8.33 1.22
C SER A 3 -12.73 -9.32 1.30
N LEU A 4 -11.67 -9.06 0.52
CA LEU A 4 -10.41 -9.80 0.60
C LEU A 4 -9.51 -9.29 1.73
N ALA A 5 -9.54 -7.98 1.99
CA ALA A 5 -8.79 -7.33 3.05
C ALA A 5 -9.44 -5.99 3.44
N VAL A 6 -8.88 -5.33 4.44
CA VAL A 6 -9.24 -3.97 4.85
C VAL A 6 -7.99 -3.09 4.78
N LEU A 7 -8.13 -1.91 4.18
CA LEU A 7 -7.12 -0.86 4.17
C LEU A 7 -7.56 0.24 5.14
N GLU A 8 -6.76 0.49 6.16
CA GLU A 8 -7.00 1.57 7.12
C GLU A 8 -6.05 2.73 6.87
N ILE A 9 -6.61 3.93 6.79
CA ILE A 9 -5.85 5.18 6.76
C ILE A 9 -5.89 5.75 8.17
N LEU A 10 -4.71 5.92 8.76
CA LEU A 10 -4.56 6.39 10.13
C LEU A 10 -4.20 7.89 10.16
N ASP A 11 -4.70 8.60 11.17
CA ASP A 11 -4.18 9.91 11.56
C ASP A 11 -2.89 9.77 12.38
N ARG A 12 -2.22 10.89 12.67
CA ARG A 12 -0.92 10.90 13.35
C ARG A 12 -0.95 10.34 14.77
N ASP A 13 -2.11 10.33 15.41
CA ASP A 13 -2.32 9.76 16.74
C ASP A 13 -2.63 8.25 16.70
N GLY A 14 -2.65 7.65 15.51
CA GLY A 14 -2.96 6.24 15.30
C GLY A 14 -4.45 5.94 15.21
N SER A 15 -5.33 6.93 15.31
CA SER A 15 -6.76 6.72 15.11
C SER A 15 -7.08 6.44 13.64
N VAL A 16 -8.03 5.53 13.41
CA VAL A 16 -8.48 5.20 12.04
C VAL A 16 -9.34 6.35 11.52
N ARG A 17 -8.84 7.03 10.50
CA ARG A 17 -9.54 8.10 9.80
C ARG A 17 -10.51 7.54 8.76
N HIS A 18 -10.08 6.51 8.02
CA HIS A 18 -10.89 5.83 7.00
C HIS A 18 -10.57 4.35 6.95
N SER A 19 -11.58 3.54 6.63
CA SER A 19 -11.43 2.11 6.39
C SER A 19 -12.07 1.76 5.05
N VAL A 20 -11.32 1.08 4.18
CA VAL A 20 -11.72 0.74 2.81
C VAL A 20 -11.64 -0.77 2.64
N ALA A 21 -12.73 -1.37 2.17
CA ALA A 21 -12.74 -2.78 1.82
C ALA A 21 -11.98 -3.03 0.51
N VAL A 22 -10.95 -3.85 0.56
CA VAL A 22 -10.25 -4.34 -0.64
C VAL A 22 -11.05 -5.50 -1.20
N ARG A 23 -11.50 -5.36 -2.46
CA ARG A 23 -12.39 -6.34 -3.12
C ARG A 23 -11.67 -7.17 -4.17
N GLU A 24 -10.57 -6.66 -4.70
CA GLU A 24 -9.76 -7.31 -5.71
C GLU A 24 -8.30 -6.86 -5.59
N TRP A 25 -7.41 -7.65 -6.20
CA TRP A 25 -6.01 -7.30 -6.38
C TRP A 25 -5.77 -7.03 -7.88
N PRO A 26 -4.82 -6.14 -8.24
CA PRO A 26 -3.94 -5.37 -7.36
C PRO A 26 -4.68 -4.21 -6.67
N LEU A 27 -4.28 -3.88 -5.44
CA LEU A 27 -4.64 -2.65 -4.77
C LEU A 27 -3.59 -1.60 -5.12
N ARG A 28 -3.98 -0.48 -5.74
CA ARG A 28 -3.10 0.62 -6.14
C ARG A 28 -3.36 1.85 -5.29
N VAL A 29 -2.28 2.50 -4.87
CA VAL A 29 -2.32 3.70 -4.03
C VAL A 29 -1.40 4.77 -4.61
N GLY A 30 -1.92 5.99 -4.73
CA GLY A 30 -1.16 7.13 -5.26
C GLY A 30 -2.05 8.35 -5.49
N ARG A 31 -1.50 9.43 -6.05
CA ARG A 31 -2.29 10.65 -6.31
C ARG A 31 -3.07 10.65 -7.62
N ALA A 32 -2.78 9.71 -8.53
CA ALA A 32 -3.54 9.58 -9.77
C ALA A 32 -4.95 9.03 -9.51
N LEU A 33 -5.92 9.47 -10.32
CA LEU A 33 -7.36 9.19 -10.11
C LEU A 33 -7.76 7.75 -10.46
N ASP A 34 -6.88 6.99 -11.08
CA ASP A 34 -7.06 5.58 -11.46
C ASP A 34 -6.54 4.59 -10.41
N ASN A 35 -6.06 5.10 -9.27
CA ASN A 35 -5.74 4.27 -8.11
C ASN A 35 -7.01 3.91 -7.32
N ASP A 36 -6.97 2.77 -6.65
CA ASP A 36 -8.03 2.28 -5.79
C ASP A 36 -8.15 3.13 -4.51
N LEU A 37 -7.02 3.64 -4.00
CA LEU A 37 -6.97 4.72 -3.01
C LEU A 37 -6.21 5.92 -3.59
N VAL A 38 -6.94 7.02 -3.77
CA VAL A 38 -6.37 8.31 -4.18
C VAL A 38 -5.93 9.09 -2.95
N LEU A 39 -4.65 9.47 -2.90
CA LEU A 39 -4.11 10.33 -1.86
C LEU A 39 -3.94 11.75 -2.42
N ASP A 40 -4.61 12.71 -1.79
CA ASP A 40 -4.50 14.14 -2.11
C ASP A 40 -3.27 14.75 -1.40
N ASP A 41 -2.07 14.34 -1.84
CA ASP A 41 -0.79 14.82 -1.32
C ASP A 41 0.20 15.02 -2.49
N ALA A 42 0.78 16.23 -2.57
CA ALA A 42 1.73 16.61 -3.62
C ALA A 42 3.06 15.82 -3.59
N HIS A 43 3.40 15.23 -2.44
CA HIS A 43 4.60 14.42 -2.23
C HIS A 43 4.38 12.93 -2.54
N THR A 44 3.14 12.53 -2.83
CA THR A 44 2.81 11.18 -3.29
C THR A 44 3.00 11.07 -4.80
N ALA A 45 3.60 9.97 -5.26
CA ALA A 45 3.72 9.73 -6.71
C ALA A 45 2.37 9.38 -7.32
N ALA A 46 2.25 9.53 -8.65
CA ALA A 46 1.02 9.19 -9.39
C ALA A 46 0.55 7.77 -9.06
N HIS A 47 1.45 6.79 -9.13
CA HIS A 47 1.28 5.44 -8.62
C HIS A 47 2.39 5.18 -7.60
N HIS A 48 2.07 5.33 -6.32
CA HIS A 48 3.08 5.39 -5.26
C HIS A 48 3.51 4.00 -4.81
N PHE A 49 2.54 3.11 -4.59
CA PHE A 49 2.79 1.68 -4.40
C PHE A 49 1.55 0.87 -4.80
N SER A 50 1.75 -0.43 -4.98
CA SER A 50 0.68 -1.39 -5.15
C SER A 50 0.89 -2.62 -4.28
N VAL A 51 -0.19 -3.27 -3.88
CA VAL A 51 -0.16 -4.59 -3.22
C VAL A 51 -0.86 -5.59 -4.13
N ALA A 52 -0.21 -6.71 -4.40
CA ALA A 52 -0.75 -7.78 -5.23
C ALA A 52 -0.15 -9.13 -4.83
N PRO A 53 -0.86 -10.24 -5.03
CA PRO A 53 -0.26 -11.57 -4.91
C PRO A 53 0.83 -11.76 -5.98
N ASP A 54 1.90 -12.44 -5.62
CA ASP A 54 2.91 -12.94 -6.55
C ASP A 54 2.48 -14.25 -7.22
N GLU A 55 3.39 -14.86 -7.99
CA GLU A 55 3.17 -16.14 -8.67
C GLU A 55 2.85 -17.31 -7.71
N GLN A 56 3.21 -17.17 -6.43
CA GLN A 56 2.96 -18.15 -5.37
C GLN A 56 1.73 -17.78 -4.52
N GLY A 57 1.03 -16.69 -4.87
CA GLY A 57 -0.14 -16.19 -4.16
C GLY A 57 0.18 -15.39 -2.90
N GLN A 58 1.45 -15.09 -2.63
CA GLN A 58 1.86 -14.30 -1.46
C GLN A 58 1.72 -12.81 -1.76
N LEU A 59 1.15 -12.03 -0.84
CA LEU A 59 0.99 -10.59 -1.05
C LEU A 59 2.34 -9.89 -1.02
N GLN A 60 2.61 -9.10 -2.07
CA GLN A 60 3.80 -8.29 -2.21
C GLN A 60 3.40 -6.82 -2.37
N LEU A 61 4.03 -5.96 -1.60
CA LEU A 61 4.10 -4.53 -1.89
C LEU A 61 5.15 -4.29 -2.96
N THR A 62 4.82 -3.46 -3.95
CA THR A 62 5.77 -2.93 -4.94
C THR A 62 5.72 -1.41 -4.89
N VAL A 63 6.87 -0.77 -4.68
CA VAL A 63 6.98 0.69 -4.75
C VAL A 63 7.01 1.12 -6.22
N GLY A 64 6.13 2.04 -6.59
CA GLY A 64 6.09 2.63 -7.93
C GLY A 64 7.19 3.68 -8.13
N ASP A 65 6.93 4.68 -8.98
CA ASP A 65 7.87 5.76 -9.31
C ASP A 65 7.97 6.82 -8.19
N SER A 66 7.97 6.38 -6.95
CA SER A 66 8.04 7.24 -5.76
C SER A 66 9.45 7.75 -5.51
N LEU A 67 9.62 9.08 -5.57
CA LEU A 67 10.87 9.74 -5.13
C LEU A 67 11.09 9.62 -3.61
N ASN A 68 10.01 9.67 -2.85
CA ASN A 68 10.06 9.57 -1.39
C ASN A 68 10.14 8.13 -0.90
N GLY A 69 10.00 7.13 -1.77
CA GLY A 69 9.89 5.73 -1.36
C GLY A 69 8.64 5.46 -0.52
N VAL A 70 8.65 4.32 0.19
CA VAL A 70 7.62 3.89 1.14
C VAL A 70 8.30 3.44 2.43
N GLN A 71 7.76 3.84 3.58
CA GLN A 71 8.16 3.26 4.87
C GLN A 71 7.37 1.96 5.07
N PHE A 72 8.06 0.85 5.26
CA PHE A 72 7.49 -0.47 5.49
C PHE A 72 8.14 -1.09 6.72
N ASP A 73 7.37 -1.30 7.78
CA ASP A 73 7.87 -1.57 9.14
C ASP A 73 8.98 -0.56 9.52
N ALA A 74 10.16 -1.05 9.91
CA ALA A 74 11.33 -0.25 10.26
C ALA A 74 12.19 0.18 9.04
N HIS A 75 11.83 -0.23 7.82
CA HIS A 75 12.67 -0.06 6.64
C HIS A 75 12.06 0.91 5.61
N ARG A 76 12.93 1.66 4.93
CA ARG A 76 12.54 2.49 3.79
C ARG A 76 12.82 1.77 2.49
N LEU A 77 11.77 1.60 1.68
CA LEU A 77 11.83 0.99 0.36
C LEU A 77 11.90 2.08 -0.72
N ALA A 78 12.88 1.97 -1.62
CA ALA A 78 13.03 2.88 -2.76
C ALA A 78 12.11 2.46 -3.94
N ALA A 79 12.00 3.31 -4.96
CA ALA A 79 11.27 2.99 -6.19
C ALA A 79 11.71 1.63 -6.78
N GLY A 80 10.75 0.82 -7.22
CA GLY A 80 10.96 -0.51 -7.77
C GLY A 80 11.24 -1.61 -6.73
N ALA A 81 11.47 -1.26 -5.46
CA ALA A 81 11.63 -2.26 -4.40
C ALA A 81 10.33 -3.02 -4.16
N ARG A 82 10.48 -4.26 -3.68
CA ARG A 82 9.39 -5.15 -3.31
C ARG A 82 9.58 -5.68 -1.90
N ALA A 83 8.48 -5.87 -1.18
CA ALA A 83 8.50 -6.46 0.16
C ALA A 83 7.24 -7.31 0.39
N PRO A 84 7.34 -8.42 1.13
CA PRO A 84 6.19 -9.23 1.51
C PRO A 84 5.29 -8.51 2.50
N VAL A 85 3.98 -8.67 2.29
CA VAL A 85 2.91 -8.17 3.15
C VAL A 85 2.25 -9.35 3.85
N GLY A 86 2.21 -9.30 5.17
CA GLY A 86 1.75 -10.40 6.02
C GLY A 86 2.47 -10.32 7.36
N ASP A 87 2.32 -11.32 8.23
CA ASP A 87 3.01 -11.32 9.52
C ASP A 87 4.54 -11.28 9.32
N SER A 88 5.10 -10.09 9.48
CA SER A 88 6.41 -9.92 10.11
C SER A 88 6.27 -10.54 11.49
N ALA A 89 6.55 -11.84 11.61
CA ALA A 89 6.63 -12.49 12.91
C ALA A 89 7.49 -11.57 13.80
N ALA A 90 6.86 -11.05 14.85
CA ALA A 90 7.52 -10.21 15.84
C ALA A 90 8.84 -10.90 16.25
N LEU A 91 9.96 -10.27 15.91
CA LEU A 91 11.27 -10.61 16.46
C LEU A 91 11.40 -10.04 17.86
#